data_AF-A0A2I1I340-F1
#
_entry.id   AF-A0A2I1I340-F1
#
_cell.length_a   1.000
_cell.length_b   1.000
_cell.length_c   1.000
_cell.angle_alpha   90.00
_cell.angle_beta   90.00
_cell.angle_gamma   90.00
#
_symmetry.space_group_name_H-M   'P 1'
#
loop_
_entity.id
_entity.type
_entity.pdbx_description
1 polymer ?
#
loop_
_entity_poly.entity_id
_entity_poly.type
_entity_poly.pdbx_seq_one_letter_code
_entity_poly.pdbx_strand_id
1 'polypeptide(L)'
;MIRYGLSKSGKQRWHCTSCHSTGVQRIDTSAKHLGEFLAWLLSGNRQADMPGGGRSFRRRCQSLWEIWPLAPVVDEVHEVVFVDGIHLGRKAVVLIAQSRDFILGWYVARSENSRAWEALMNRIAPPDVVVTDGGSGFEKARK
;
A
#
# COMPACT_ATOMS: atom_id res chain seq x y z
N MET A 1 20.95 -29.08 -4.42
CA MET A 1 21.12 -29.20 -2.95
C MET A 1 20.94 -30.66 -2.56
N ILE A 2 21.68 -31.14 -1.56
CA ILE A 2 21.58 -32.51 -1.02
C ILE A 2 21.20 -32.49 0.46
N ARG A 3 20.58 -33.56 0.97
CA ARG A 3 20.24 -33.68 2.40
C ARG A 3 21.53 -33.73 3.23
N TYR A 4 21.59 -32.96 4.31
CA TYR A 4 22.77 -32.84 5.18
C TYR A 4 22.39 -32.87 6.66
N GLY A 5 21.70 -33.93 7.08
CA GLY A 5 21.28 -34.13 8.47
C GLY A 5 20.21 -33.15 8.97
N LEU A 6 20.05 -33.07 10.28
CA LEU A 6 19.05 -32.23 10.95
C LEU A 6 19.71 -31.07 11.73
N SER A 7 18.97 -30.00 11.95
CA SER A 7 19.34 -28.94 12.90
C SER A 7 19.14 -29.40 14.34
N LYS A 8 19.67 -28.63 15.32
CA LYS A 8 19.39 -28.84 16.76
C LYS A 8 17.89 -28.85 17.09
N SER A 9 17.07 -28.22 16.26
CA SER A 9 15.60 -28.19 16.37
C SER A 9 14.89 -29.23 15.50
N GLY A 10 15.61 -30.23 14.98
CA GLY A 10 15.05 -31.33 14.20
C GLY A 10 14.66 -30.99 12.76
N LYS A 11 15.05 -29.83 12.23
CA LYS A 11 14.71 -29.42 10.84
C LYS A 11 15.73 -29.93 9.84
N GLN A 12 15.29 -30.39 8.68
CA GLN A 12 16.17 -30.83 7.60
C GLN A 12 17.13 -29.71 7.17
N ARG A 13 18.43 -29.99 7.24
CA ARG A 13 19.48 -29.16 6.66
C ARG A 13 19.81 -29.64 5.25
N TRP A 14 20.16 -28.68 4.41
CA TRP A 14 20.49 -28.88 3.01
C TRP A 14 21.87 -28.32 2.75
N HIS A 15 22.69 -29.05 2.02
CA HIS A 15 24.01 -28.64 1.59
C HIS A 15 23.98 -28.31 0.08
N CYS A 16 24.51 -27.15 -0.28
CA CYS A 16 24.70 -26.78 -1.68
C CYS A 16 26.04 -27.33 -2.17
N THR A 17 26.01 -28.17 -3.20
CA THR A 17 27.23 -28.81 -3.74
C THR A 17 28.10 -27.88 -4.57
N SER A 18 27.60 -26.73 -5.01
CA SER A 18 28.37 -25.75 -5.80
C SER A 18 29.08 -24.70 -4.93
N CYS A 19 28.44 -24.23 -3.86
CA CYS A 19 29.01 -23.18 -2.99
C CYS A 19 29.30 -23.63 -1.56
N HIS A 20 29.14 -24.92 -1.25
CA HIS A 20 29.38 -25.54 0.06
C HIS A 20 28.62 -24.94 1.25
N SER A 21 27.63 -24.09 1.00
CA SER A 21 26.78 -23.54 2.04
C SER A 21 25.83 -24.59 2.59
N THR A 22 25.57 -24.55 3.89
CA THR A 22 24.62 -25.44 4.55
C THR A 22 23.58 -24.63 5.30
N GLY A 23 22.30 -24.91 5.06
CA GLY A 23 21.21 -24.17 5.67
C GLY A 23 19.96 -25.00 5.87
N VAL A 24 19.05 -24.50 6.69
CA VAL A 24 17.68 -25.02 6.74
C VAL A 24 16.87 -24.27 5.69
N GLN A 25 16.21 -24.99 4.80
CA GLN A 25 15.31 -24.38 3.83
C GLN A 25 13.98 -24.08 4.53
N ARG A 26 13.55 -22.82 4.48
CA ARG A 26 12.22 -22.40 4.90
C ARG A 26 11.42 -22.08 3.64
N ILE A 27 10.26 -22.72 3.49
CA ILE A 27 9.32 -22.31 2.45
C ILE A 27 8.79 -20.93 2.85
N ASP A 28 9.05 -19.94 2.02
CA ASP A 28 8.42 -18.63 2.13
C ASP A 28 7.08 -18.64 1.40
N THR A 29 6.01 -18.31 2.12
CA THR A 29 4.64 -18.23 1.58
C THR A 29 4.14 -16.80 1.48
N SER A 30 5.00 -15.79 1.70
CA SER A 30 4.61 -14.37 1.75
C SER A 30 3.94 -13.91 0.46
N ALA A 31 4.47 -14.29 -0.70
CA ALA A 31 3.86 -13.96 -2.00
C ALA A 31 2.45 -14.57 -2.17
N LYS A 32 2.22 -15.78 -1.65
CA LYS A 32 0.90 -16.43 -1.70
C LYS A 32 -0.10 -15.68 -0.80
N HIS A 33 0.34 -15.24 0.37
CA HIS A 33 -0.50 -14.48 1.29
C HIS A 33 -0.84 -13.10 0.72
N LEU A 34 0.10 -12.44 0.04
CA LEU A 34 -0.16 -11.18 -0.66
C LEU A 34 -1.20 -11.36 -1.77
N GLY A 35 -1.07 -12.41 -2.59
CA GLY A 35 -2.05 -12.73 -3.63
C GLY A 35 -3.45 -13.00 -3.06
N GLU A 36 -3.54 -13.78 -1.98
CA GLU A 36 -4.80 -14.03 -1.25
C GLU A 36 -5.40 -12.73 -0.70
N PHE A 37 -4.56 -11.87 -0.12
CA PHE A 37 -4.97 -10.58 0.44
C PHE A 37 -5.53 -9.63 -0.62
N LEU A 38 -4.83 -9.46 -1.75
CA LEU A 38 -5.28 -8.59 -2.83
C LEU A 38 -6.55 -9.09 -3.49
N ALA A 39 -6.66 -10.42 -3.71
CA ALA A 39 -7.86 -11.03 -4.25
C ALA A 39 -9.08 -10.80 -3.34
N TRP A 40 -8.89 -10.86 -2.01
CA TRP A 40 -9.95 -10.51 -1.06
C TRP A 40 -10.23 -9.00 -1.04
N LEU A 41 -9.20 -8.15 -0.92
CA LEU A 41 -9.32 -6.71 -0.75
C LEU A 41 -10.02 -6.04 -1.94
N LEU A 42 -9.76 -6.51 -3.15
CA LEU A 42 -10.35 -5.99 -4.39
C LEU A 42 -11.68 -6.67 -4.75
N SER A 43 -12.21 -7.54 -3.87
CA SER A 43 -13.50 -8.20 -4.03
C SER A 43 -14.57 -7.57 -3.13
N GLY A 44 -15.83 -7.94 -3.37
CA GLY A 44 -16.94 -7.62 -2.45
C GLY A 44 -17.07 -8.57 -1.25
N ASN A 45 -16.16 -9.54 -1.07
CA ASN A 45 -16.27 -10.57 -0.05
C ASN A 45 -15.94 -10.04 1.34
N ARG A 46 -16.71 -10.44 2.36
CA ARG A 46 -16.39 -10.10 3.75
C ARG A 46 -15.42 -11.13 4.32
N GLN A 47 -14.57 -10.71 5.25
CA GLN A 47 -13.69 -11.67 5.96
C GLN A 47 -14.47 -12.74 6.73
N ALA A 48 -15.71 -12.42 7.15
CA ALA A 48 -16.59 -13.36 7.84
C ALA A 48 -17.03 -14.53 6.95
N ASP A 49 -17.06 -14.32 5.62
CA ASP A 49 -17.49 -15.33 4.65
C ASP A 49 -16.35 -16.30 4.29
N MET A 50 -15.13 -16.04 4.78
CA MET A 50 -13.98 -16.91 4.55
C MET A 50 -14.03 -18.17 5.42
N PRO A 51 -13.44 -19.30 4.96
CA PRO A 51 -13.35 -20.53 5.74
C PRO A 51 -12.83 -20.31 7.16
N GLY A 52 -13.53 -20.88 8.15
CA GLY A 52 -13.20 -20.70 9.57
C GLY A 52 -13.43 -19.26 10.09
N GLY A 53 -14.35 -18.50 9.48
CA GLY A 53 -14.70 -17.13 9.86
C GLY A 53 -13.56 -16.13 9.66
N GLY A 54 -12.64 -16.44 8.73
CA GLY A 54 -11.49 -15.59 8.39
C GLY A 54 -10.40 -15.51 9.45
N ARG A 55 -10.43 -16.31 10.53
CA ARG A 55 -9.41 -16.24 11.60
C ARG A 55 -7.99 -16.47 11.06
N SER A 56 -7.82 -17.52 10.26
CA SER A 56 -6.52 -17.85 9.67
C SER A 56 -6.07 -16.81 8.65
N PHE A 57 -7.00 -16.29 7.84
CA PHE A 57 -6.75 -15.22 6.88
C PHE A 57 -6.26 -13.94 7.58
N ARG A 58 -6.97 -13.47 8.61
CA ARG A 58 -6.58 -12.29 9.41
C ARG A 58 -5.17 -12.40 9.96
N ARG A 59 -4.81 -13.56 10.52
CA ARG A 59 -3.47 -13.81 11.04
C ARG A 59 -2.40 -13.78 9.95
N ARG A 60 -2.68 -14.34 8.76
CA ARG A 60 -1.73 -14.34 7.63
C ARG A 60 -1.52 -12.94 7.04
N CYS A 61 -2.57 -12.12 7.01
CA CYS A 61 -2.56 -10.80 6.38
C CYS A 61 -2.25 -9.66 7.36
N GLN A 62 -2.02 -9.94 8.64
CA GLN A 62 -1.80 -8.91 9.66
C GLN A 62 -0.69 -7.93 9.26
N SER A 63 0.47 -8.44 8.84
CA SER A 63 1.59 -7.61 8.43
C SER A 63 1.34 -6.84 7.13
N LEU A 64 0.39 -7.29 6.29
CA LEU A 64 0.05 -6.59 5.04
C LEU A 64 -0.74 -5.31 5.30
N TRP A 65 -1.43 -5.21 6.45
CA TRP A 65 -2.10 -3.98 6.88
C TRP A 65 -1.13 -2.89 7.36
N GLU A 66 0.10 -3.26 7.68
CA GLU A 66 1.16 -2.31 8.07
C GLU A 66 1.82 -1.67 6.84
N ILE A 67 1.52 -2.18 5.64
CA ILE A 67 2.02 -1.60 4.39
C ILE A 67 1.28 -0.29 4.13
N TRP A 68 2.07 0.78 4.02
CA TRP A 68 1.58 2.09 3.64
C TRP A 68 2.07 2.43 2.23
N PRO A 69 1.33 2.03 1.17
CA PRO A 69 1.74 2.37 -0.19
C PRO A 69 1.66 3.88 -0.37
N LEU A 70 2.66 4.46 -1.01
CA LEU A 70 2.62 5.86 -1.45
C LEU A 70 2.24 5.87 -2.92
N ALA A 71 1.39 6.82 -3.32
CA ALA A 71 1.12 7.07 -4.73
C ALA A 71 2.45 7.27 -5.48
N PRO A 72 2.61 6.81 -6.73
CA PRO A 72 3.85 7.05 -7.49
C PRO A 72 4.14 8.55 -7.64
N VAL A 73 5.38 8.90 -7.97
CA VAL A 73 5.71 10.27 -8.38
C VAL A 73 5.29 10.43 -9.84
N VAL A 74 4.61 11.53 -10.15
CA VAL A 74 4.22 11.91 -11.51
C VAL A 74 5.09 13.09 -11.92
N ASP A 75 5.96 12.88 -12.89
CA ASP A 75 6.86 13.91 -13.44
C ASP A 75 6.27 14.62 -14.67
N GLU A 76 5.12 14.16 -15.17
CA GLU A 76 4.36 14.80 -16.23
C GLU A 76 3.67 16.08 -15.73
N VAL A 77 3.83 17.17 -16.50
CA VAL A 77 3.15 18.44 -16.23
C VAL A 77 1.74 18.39 -16.83
N HIS A 78 0.74 18.59 -15.98
CA HIS A 78 -0.65 18.73 -16.39
C HIS A 78 -1.10 20.18 -16.27
N GLU A 79 -1.70 20.73 -17.33
CA GLU A 79 -2.22 22.11 -17.33
C GLU A 79 -3.27 22.32 -16.22
N VAL A 80 -4.17 21.35 -16.03
CA VAL A 80 -5.21 21.40 -15.02
C VAL A 80 -5.22 20.13 -14.19
N VAL A 81 -5.15 20.31 -12.87
CA VAL A 81 -5.30 19.24 -11.88
C VAL A 81 -6.52 19.52 -11.02
N PHE A 82 -7.39 18.52 -10.87
CA PHE A 82 -8.53 18.57 -9.95
C PHE A 82 -8.14 17.87 -8.66
N VAL A 83 -8.45 18.51 -7.53
CA VAL A 83 -8.20 17.95 -6.20
C VAL A 83 -9.48 17.87 -5.38
N ASP A 84 -9.63 16.78 -4.62
CA ASP A 84 -10.79 16.52 -3.78
C ASP A 84 -10.40 15.72 -2.52
N GLY A 85 -11.21 15.81 -1.46
CA GLY A 85 -11.04 15.14 -0.18
C GLY A 85 -12.20 14.21 0.17
N ILE A 86 -11.96 12.90 0.12
CA ILE A 86 -12.96 11.89 0.51
C ILE A 86 -12.86 11.60 2.01
N HIS A 87 -13.87 12.01 2.77
CA HIS A 87 -13.94 11.76 4.21
C HIS A 87 -14.33 10.32 4.54
N LEU A 88 -13.40 9.58 5.14
CA LEU A 88 -13.63 8.24 5.70
C LEU A 88 -14.02 8.36 7.18
N GLY A 89 -15.25 8.81 7.42
CA GLY A 89 -15.76 9.08 8.75
C GLY A 89 -15.13 10.32 9.40
N ARG A 90 -14.91 10.29 10.73
CA ARG A 90 -14.51 11.49 11.50
C ARG A 90 -13.01 11.73 11.63
N LYS A 91 -12.16 10.74 11.31
CA LYS A 91 -10.72 10.73 11.66
C LYS A 91 -9.79 10.36 10.51
N ALA A 92 -10.32 10.30 9.30
CA ALA A 92 -9.56 9.97 8.11
C ALA A 92 -10.16 10.68 6.90
N VAL A 93 -9.29 11.22 6.06
CA VAL A 93 -9.61 11.80 4.75
C VAL A 93 -8.62 11.24 3.74
N VAL A 94 -9.10 10.92 2.55
CA VAL A 94 -8.26 10.57 1.40
C VAL A 94 -8.28 11.76 0.46
N LEU A 95 -7.16 12.46 0.36
CA LEU A 95 -6.95 13.50 -0.62
C LEU A 95 -6.59 12.85 -1.95
N ILE A 96 -7.19 13.30 -3.03
CA ILE A 96 -6.99 12.76 -4.38
C ILE A 96 -6.67 13.91 -5.31
N ALA A 97 -5.74 13.69 -6.23
CA ALA A 97 -5.45 14.56 -7.35
C ALA A 97 -5.64 13.79 -8.65
N GLN A 98 -6.32 14.40 -9.62
CA GLN A 98 -6.58 13.80 -10.92
C GLN A 98 -6.41 14.81 -12.05
N SER A 99 -5.99 14.32 -13.21
CA SER A 99 -6.12 15.04 -14.47
C SER A 99 -7.54 14.87 -15.02
N ARG A 100 -7.77 15.25 -16.28
CA ARG A 100 -9.03 14.96 -16.97
C ARG A 100 -9.22 13.47 -17.24
N ASP A 101 -8.13 12.73 -17.36
CA ASP A 101 -8.13 11.37 -17.89
C ASP A 101 -7.82 10.31 -16.83
N PHE A 102 -7.03 10.64 -15.79
CA PHE A 102 -6.59 9.67 -14.79
C PHE A 102 -6.23 10.28 -13.43
N ILE A 103 -6.15 9.41 -12.41
CA ILE A 103 -5.69 9.78 -11.07
C ILE A 103 -4.17 9.97 -11.08
N LEU A 104 -3.71 11.13 -10.63
CA LEU A 104 -2.29 11.48 -10.51
C LEU A 104 -1.70 11.05 -9.17
N GLY A 105 -2.49 11.15 -8.11
CA GLY A 105 -2.01 10.80 -6.79
C GLY A 105 -3.11 10.78 -5.74
N TRP A 106 -2.75 10.23 -4.59
CA TRP A 106 -3.60 10.23 -3.42
C TRP A 106 -2.77 10.29 -2.14
N TYR A 107 -3.35 10.82 -1.07
CA TYR A 107 -2.73 10.94 0.23
C TYR A 107 -3.75 10.75 1.36
N VAL A 108 -3.47 9.84 2.30
CA VAL A 108 -4.36 9.60 3.44
C VAL A 108 -3.89 10.42 4.64
N ALA A 109 -4.80 11.22 5.21
CA ALA A 109 -4.54 12.08 6.36
C ALA A 109 -5.60 11.90 7.45
N ARG A 110 -5.29 12.37 8.68
CA ARG A 110 -6.26 12.37 9.80
C ARG A 110 -7.34 13.43 9.66
N SER A 111 -7.00 14.53 9.02
CA SER A 111 -7.87 15.66 8.73
C SER A 111 -7.32 16.39 7.51
N GLU A 112 -8.20 17.13 6.84
CA GLU A 112 -7.80 17.98 5.74
C GLU A 112 -7.06 19.21 6.29
N ASN A 113 -5.82 19.40 5.86
CA ASN A 113 -4.98 20.52 6.26
C ASN A 113 -3.89 20.76 5.21
N SER A 114 -3.22 21.92 5.30
CA SER A 114 -2.25 22.34 4.28
C SER A 114 -1.08 21.38 4.12
N ARG A 115 -0.58 20.76 5.20
CA ARG A 115 0.54 19.80 5.12
C ARG A 115 0.15 18.53 4.37
N ALA A 116 -1.10 18.09 4.52
CA ALA A 116 -1.61 16.92 3.82
C ALA A 116 -1.73 17.20 2.31
N TRP A 117 -2.22 18.39 1.95
CA TRP A 117 -2.26 18.84 0.56
C TRP A 117 -0.87 19.00 -0.05
N GLU A 118 0.06 19.61 0.68
CA GLU A 118 1.47 19.73 0.27
C GLU A 118 2.11 18.36 0.03
N ALA A 119 1.88 17.39 0.93
CA ALA A 119 2.41 16.03 0.78
C ALA A 119 1.88 15.31 -0.47
N LEU A 120 0.64 15.59 -0.89
CA LEU A 120 0.08 15.11 -2.15
C LEU A 120 0.72 15.82 -3.35
N MET A 121 0.72 17.15 -3.34
CA MET A 121 1.17 17.95 -4.48
C MET A 121 2.67 17.82 -4.74
N ASN A 122 3.50 17.62 -3.71
CA ASN A 122 4.95 17.40 -3.85
C ASN A 122 5.32 16.13 -4.63
N ARG A 123 4.35 15.26 -4.93
CA ARG A 123 4.54 14.04 -5.74
C ARG A 123 4.13 14.21 -7.19
N ILE A 124 3.59 15.38 -7.57
CA ILE A 124 3.08 15.68 -8.90
C ILE A 124 3.89 16.86 -9.42
N ALA A 125 4.31 16.82 -10.69
CA ALA A 125 4.96 17.95 -11.32
C ALA A 125 4.05 19.19 -11.22
N PRO A 126 4.61 20.39 -10.95
CA PRO A 126 3.80 21.58 -10.72
C PRO A 126 2.82 21.84 -11.89
N PRO A 127 1.50 21.83 -11.65
CA PRO A 127 0.52 22.13 -12.69
C PRO A 127 0.34 23.64 -12.87
N ASP A 128 -0.21 24.06 -14.00
CA ASP A 128 -0.51 25.47 -14.26
C ASP A 128 -1.71 25.94 -13.42
N VAL A 129 -2.72 25.08 -13.28
CA VAL A 129 -3.96 25.37 -12.54
C VAL A 129 -4.36 24.19 -11.68
N VAL A 130 -4.73 24.48 -10.42
CA VAL A 130 -5.41 23.51 -9.55
C VAL A 130 -6.85 23.94 -9.30
N VAL A 131 -7.78 23.01 -9.47
CA VAL A 131 -9.21 23.19 -9.22
C VAL A 131 -9.61 22.40 -7.97
N THR A 132 -10.22 23.07 -7.02
CA THR A 132 -10.71 22.51 -5.75
C THR A 132 -12.12 23.02 -5.48
N ASP A 133 -12.91 22.28 -4.70
CA ASP A 133 -14.24 22.68 -4.24
C ASP A 133 -14.24 23.76 -3.14
N GLY A 134 -13.06 24.22 -2.70
CA GLY A 134 -12.90 25.39 -1.84
C GLY A 134 -12.61 25.10 -0.37
N GLY A 135 -12.12 23.91 -0.03
CA GLY A 135 -11.62 23.59 1.30
C GLY A 135 -10.54 24.57 1.79
N SER A 136 -10.70 25.13 2.99
CA SER A 136 -9.77 26.12 3.56
C SER A 136 -8.33 25.62 3.76
N GLY A 137 -8.14 24.30 3.73
CA GLY A 137 -6.83 23.66 3.87
C GLY A 137 -5.95 23.82 2.64
N PHE A 138 -6.53 23.80 1.43
CA PHE A 138 -5.77 23.80 0.17
C PHE A 138 -5.17 25.18 -0.16
N GLU A 139 -5.94 26.26 0.00
CA GLU A 139 -5.44 27.62 -0.24
C GLU A 139 -4.17 27.96 0.57
N LYS A 140 -4.04 27.40 1.77
CA LYS A 140 -2.84 27.58 2.61
C LYS A 140 -1.62 26.79 2.12
N ALA A 141 -1.82 25.76 1.30
CA ALA A 141 -0.75 24.92 0.75
C ALA A 141 -0.15 25.50 -0.55
N ARG A 142 -0.74 26.54 -1.15
CA ARG A 142 -0.32 27.17 -2.41
C ARG A 142 0.97 28.02 -2.30
N LYS A 143 1.74 27.90 -1.23
CA LYS A 143 2.96 28.70 -1.00
C LYS A 143 4.19 27.97 -1.51
#